data_AF-A0A0C4FCX3-F1
#
_entry.id   AF-A0A0C4FCX3-F1
#
_cell.length_a   1.000
_cell.length_b   1.000
_cell.length_c   1.000
_cell.angle_alpha   90.00
_cell.angle_beta   90.00
_cell.angle_gamma   90.00
#
_symmetry.space_group_name_H-M   'P 1'
#
loop_
_entity.id
_entity.type
_entity.pdbx_description
1 polymer ?
#
loop_
_entity_poly.entity_id
_entity_poly.type
_entity_poly.pdbx_seq_one_letter_code
_entity_poly.pdbx_strand_id
1 'polypeptide(L)'
;LPADKNMEGHENRDWELLKTELIRKWGRATPKRRFNEGSIGTLVGKYADKGGIQTKEEYRSFIGDLEEILAYLKKMGYEDVNMESGEPLWKAISTEIRRDVARDMAHDKKLRKTKDGKALVPKLEQLKEYVEASLAVLDMDVGTTKGKNVSKDPETNEEVQAKPQSEAGNDKVKALEEEIKKLRTDLNTNLNTISHLI
;
A
#
# COMPACT_ATOMS: atom_id res chain seq x y z
N LEU A 1 -30.49 16.66 39.51
CA LEU A 1 -31.69 17.16 38.79
C LEU A 1 -32.17 18.44 39.48
N PRO A 2 -32.71 19.46 38.79
CA PRO A 2 -32.87 19.60 37.34
C PRO A 2 -32.27 20.92 36.80
N ALA A 3 -31.76 20.90 35.57
CA ALA A 3 -31.35 22.10 34.83
C ALA A 3 -32.36 22.43 33.73
N ASP A 4 -33.65 22.24 34.00
CA ASP A 4 -34.73 22.83 33.22
C ASP A 4 -34.96 24.25 33.74
N LYS A 5 -33.94 25.10 33.63
CA LYS A 5 -34.13 26.54 33.81
C LYS A 5 -34.63 27.08 32.49
N ASN A 6 -35.91 27.47 32.51
CA ASN A 6 -36.57 28.24 31.46
C ASN A 6 -35.62 29.31 30.93
N MET A 7 -35.57 29.45 29.61
CA MET A 7 -34.77 30.48 28.96
C MET A 7 -35.42 31.81 29.31
N GLU A 8 -34.73 32.66 30.06
CA GLU A 8 -35.31 33.89 30.65
C GLU A 8 -35.78 34.85 29.54
N GLY A 9 -35.11 34.84 28.39
CA GLY A 9 -35.57 35.57 27.20
C GLY A 9 -36.90 35.04 26.63
N HIS A 10 -37.20 33.74 26.78
CA HIS A 10 -38.48 33.17 26.37
C HIS A 10 -39.62 33.58 27.30
N GLU A 11 -39.39 33.60 28.62
CA GLU A 11 -40.38 34.03 29.62
C GLU A 11 -40.69 35.53 29.50
N ASN A 12 -39.66 36.36 29.31
CA ASN A 12 -39.79 37.82 29.26
C ASN A 12 -40.13 38.37 27.86
N ARG A 13 -40.33 37.49 26.86
CA ARG A 13 -40.48 37.84 25.42
C ARG A 13 -39.35 38.74 24.91
N ASP A 14 -38.17 38.63 25.51
CA ASP A 14 -36.96 39.34 25.11
C ASP A 14 -36.19 38.47 24.12
N TRP A 15 -36.38 38.78 22.84
CA TRP A 15 -35.78 38.04 21.74
C TRP A 15 -34.26 38.17 21.67
N GLU A 16 -33.67 39.28 22.12
CA GLU A 16 -32.21 39.48 22.14
C GLU A 16 -31.56 38.69 23.26
N LEU A 17 -32.19 38.66 24.44
CA LEU A 17 -31.77 37.81 25.55
C LEU A 17 -31.87 36.33 25.16
N LEU A 18 -33.00 35.91 24.59
CA LEU A 18 -33.20 34.52 24.16
C LEU A 18 -32.16 34.09 23.13
N LYS A 19 -31.88 34.94 22.13
CA LYS A 19 -30.86 34.69 21.11
C LYS A 19 -29.47 34.55 21.74
N THR A 20 -29.12 35.41 22.70
CA THR A 20 -27.84 35.36 23.40
C THR A 20 -27.71 34.07 24.22
N GLU A 21 -28.77 33.67 24.91
CA GLU A 21 -28.82 32.41 25.67
C GLU A 21 -28.72 31.18 24.75
N LEU A 22 -29.40 31.20 23.59
CA LEU A 22 -29.32 30.16 22.58
C LEU A 22 -27.91 30.05 21.99
N ILE A 23 -27.27 31.17 21.64
CA ILE A 23 -25.90 31.18 21.13
C ILE A 23 -24.92 30.71 22.21
N ARG A 24 -25.13 31.11 23.46
CA ARG A 24 -24.31 30.69 24.60
C ARG A 24 -24.40 29.18 24.85
N LYS A 25 -25.61 28.61 24.79
CA LYS A 25 -25.88 27.19 25.08
C LYS A 25 -25.61 26.26 23.89
N TRP A 26 -25.97 26.69 22.67
CA TRP A 26 -25.92 25.87 21.45
C TRP A 26 -25.20 26.54 20.26
N GLY A 27 -24.93 27.85 20.31
CA GLY A 27 -24.20 28.56 19.24
C GLY A 27 -22.72 28.25 19.15
N ARG A 28 -22.16 27.53 20.13
CA ARG A 28 -20.87 26.83 19.96
C ARG A 28 -21.07 25.54 19.18
N ALA A 29 -21.57 25.66 17.95
CA ALA A 29 -21.35 24.61 16.98
C ALA A 29 -19.85 24.60 16.69
N THR A 30 -19.09 23.74 17.37
CA THR A 30 -17.73 23.42 16.91
C THR A 30 -17.88 23.07 15.43
N PRO A 31 -17.22 23.79 14.50
CA PRO A 31 -17.31 23.47 13.09
C PRO A 31 -17.03 21.98 12.96
N LYS A 32 -17.95 21.23 12.33
CA LYS A 32 -17.82 19.78 12.21
C LYS A 32 -16.44 19.51 11.62
N ARG A 33 -15.53 18.97 12.43
CA ARG A 33 -14.14 18.73 12.01
C ARG A 33 -14.22 17.87 10.76
N ARG A 34 -13.69 18.36 9.64
CA ARG A 34 -13.76 17.63 8.36
C ARG A 34 -12.98 16.31 8.45
N PHE A 35 -11.80 16.37 9.06
CA PHE A 35 -10.94 15.23 9.33
C PHE A 35 -10.46 15.24 10.79
N ASN A 36 -10.02 14.09 11.26
CA ASN A 36 -9.46 13.83 12.58
C ASN A 36 -8.20 12.94 12.46
N GLU A 37 -7.56 12.64 13.58
CA GLU A 37 -6.33 11.82 13.63
C GLU A 37 -6.50 10.44 12.97
N GLY A 38 -7.69 9.85 13.06
CA GLY A 38 -8.02 8.56 12.46
C GLY A 38 -8.32 8.60 10.95
N SER A 39 -8.44 9.79 10.35
CA SER A 39 -8.89 9.92 8.95
C SER A 39 -7.92 9.30 7.95
N ILE A 40 -6.61 9.36 8.21
CA ILE A 40 -5.61 8.67 7.39
C ILE A 40 -5.80 7.15 7.50
N GLY A 41 -6.00 6.64 8.71
CA GLY A 41 -6.25 5.21 8.95
C GLY A 41 -7.52 4.72 8.26
N THR A 42 -8.61 5.49 8.32
CA THR A 42 -9.86 5.19 7.60
C THR A 42 -9.66 5.18 6.09
N LEU A 43 -8.91 6.14 5.55
CA LEU A 43 -8.59 6.18 4.12
C LEU A 43 -7.78 4.94 3.70
N VAL A 44 -6.73 4.60 4.44
CA VAL A 44 -5.91 3.41 4.17
C VAL A 44 -6.77 2.14 4.25
N GLY A 45 -7.59 1.99 5.29
CA GLY A 45 -8.49 0.84 5.47
C GLY A 45 -9.44 0.67 4.28
N LYS A 46 -10.09 1.76 3.82
CA LYS A 46 -10.98 1.76 2.65
C LYS A 46 -10.35 1.14 1.41
N TYR A 47 -9.04 1.35 1.18
CA TYR A 47 -8.34 0.78 0.03
C TYR A 47 -7.74 -0.59 0.33
N ALA A 48 -7.20 -0.82 1.52
CA ALA A 48 -6.65 -2.10 1.92
C ALA A 48 -7.72 -3.21 1.94
N ASP A 49 -8.92 -2.91 2.45
CA ASP A 49 -10.02 -3.87 2.60
C ASP A 49 -10.56 -4.37 1.25
N LYS A 50 -10.43 -3.57 0.18
CA LYS A 50 -10.80 -3.96 -1.19
C LYS A 50 -9.68 -4.65 -1.98
N GLY A 51 -8.57 -5.00 -1.34
CA GLY A 51 -7.41 -5.66 -1.99
C GLY A 51 -6.26 -4.72 -2.36
N GLY A 52 -6.31 -3.47 -1.92
CA GLY A 52 -5.34 -2.42 -2.20
C GLY A 52 -5.58 -1.70 -3.53
N ILE A 53 -4.87 -0.59 -3.74
CA ILE A 53 -4.88 0.17 -4.98
C ILE A 53 -4.24 -0.67 -6.10
N GLN A 54 -4.96 -0.82 -7.20
CA GLN A 54 -4.53 -1.60 -8.37
C GLN A 54 -4.58 -0.82 -9.68
N THR A 55 -5.33 0.29 -9.74
CA THR A 55 -5.46 1.10 -10.98
C THR A 55 -4.97 2.54 -10.78
N LYS A 56 -4.71 3.22 -11.90
CA LYS A 56 -4.30 4.61 -11.91
C LYS A 56 -5.38 5.56 -11.36
N GLU A 57 -6.65 5.28 -11.63
CA GLU A 57 -7.78 6.07 -11.12
C GLU A 57 -7.91 5.95 -9.60
N GLU A 58 -7.76 4.73 -9.08
CA GLU A 58 -7.76 4.48 -7.64
C GLU A 58 -6.59 5.17 -6.95
N TYR A 59 -5.41 5.11 -7.56
CA TYR A 59 -4.21 5.77 -7.06
C TYR A 59 -4.39 7.29 -7.01
N ARG A 60 -4.87 7.91 -8.10
CA ARG A 60 -5.12 9.37 -8.14
C ARG A 60 -6.14 9.79 -7.09
N SER A 61 -7.21 9.02 -6.93
CA SER A 61 -8.24 9.28 -5.92
C SER A 61 -7.67 9.19 -4.51
N PHE A 62 -6.88 8.16 -4.22
CA PHE A 62 -6.23 8.00 -2.92
C PHE A 62 -5.25 9.13 -2.61
N ILE A 63 -4.40 9.52 -3.55
CA ILE A 63 -3.43 10.61 -3.34
C ILE A 63 -4.15 11.94 -3.10
N GLY A 64 -5.20 12.24 -3.88
CA GLY A 64 -6.01 13.45 -3.67
C GLY A 64 -6.63 13.49 -2.27
N ASP A 65 -7.28 12.40 -1.86
CA ASP A 65 -7.88 12.28 -0.52
C ASP A 65 -6.80 12.39 0.59
N LEU A 66 -5.64 11.74 0.42
CA LEU A 66 -4.55 11.76 1.39
C LEU A 66 -3.97 13.16 1.56
N GLU A 67 -3.71 13.87 0.46
CA GLU A 67 -3.17 15.23 0.47
C GLU A 67 -4.17 16.23 1.08
N GLU A 68 -5.47 16.08 0.79
CA GLU A 68 -6.51 16.91 1.41
C GLU A 68 -6.52 16.70 2.94
N ILE A 69 -6.47 15.45 3.40
CA ILE A 69 -6.41 15.12 4.83
C ILE A 69 -5.15 15.70 5.47
N LEU A 70 -3.97 15.48 4.87
CA LEU A 70 -2.70 15.99 5.40
C LEU A 70 -2.69 17.52 5.48
N ALA A 71 -3.16 18.20 4.43
CA ALA A 71 -3.24 19.66 4.40
C ALA A 71 -4.18 20.19 5.49
N TYR A 72 -5.32 19.54 5.71
CA TYR A 72 -6.24 19.89 6.78
C TYR A 72 -5.60 19.68 8.17
N LEU A 73 -4.99 18.52 8.42
CA LEU A 73 -4.39 18.21 9.71
C LEU A 73 -3.25 19.19 10.04
N LYS A 74 -2.41 19.53 9.06
CA LYS A 74 -1.39 20.57 9.18
C LYS A 74 -1.99 21.92 9.57
N LYS A 75 -3.05 22.34 8.88
CA LYS A 75 -3.75 23.62 9.15
C LYS A 75 -4.35 23.67 10.55
N MET A 76 -4.78 22.53 11.07
CA MET A 76 -5.38 22.42 12.40
C MET A 76 -4.35 22.26 13.54
N GLY A 77 -3.06 22.23 13.23
CA GLY A 77 -1.99 22.17 14.24
C GLY A 77 -1.76 20.77 14.83
N TYR A 78 -2.07 19.70 14.09
CA TYR A 78 -1.71 18.35 14.50
C TYR A 78 -0.20 18.13 14.28
N GLU A 79 0.60 18.21 15.35
CA GLU A 79 2.07 18.15 15.30
C GLU A 79 2.61 16.73 15.01
N ASP A 80 1.87 15.69 15.41
CA ASP A 80 2.29 14.28 15.27
C ASP A 80 2.12 13.71 13.86
N VAL A 81 1.54 14.49 12.93
CA VAL A 81 1.24 14.02 11.57
C VAL A 81 2.49 14.14 10.68
N ASN A 82 3.14 13.01 10.42
CA ASN A 82 4.27 12.95 9.50
C ASN A 82 3.80 13.04 8.03
N MET A 83 3.81 14.26 7.49
CA MET A 83 3.41 14.55 6.10
C MET A 83 4.32 13.91 5.04
N GLU A 84 5.58 13.61 5.39
CA GLU A 84 6.54 13.02 4.46
C GLU A 84 6.50 11.49 4.48
N SER A 85 5.70 10.90 5.38
CA SER A 85 5.64 9.45 5.55
C SER A 85 5.02 8.77 4.32
N GLY A 86 5.75 7.86 3.70
CA GLY A 86 5.21 6.97 2.66
C GLY A 86 4.36 5.83 3.21
N GLU A 87 4.32 5.63 4.53
CA GLU A 87 3.58 4.52 5.18
C GLU A 87 2.10 4.44 4.80
N PRO A 88 1.32 5.55 4.77
CA PRO A 88 -0.09 5.48 4.37
C PRO A 88 -0.25 4.93 2.96
N LEU A 89 0.54 5.45 2.00
CA LEU A 89 0.51 4.98 0.62
C LEU A 89 0.96 3.51 0.52
N TRP A 90 2.07 3.15 1.18
CA TRP A 90 2.60 1.79 1.20
C TRP A 90 1.60 0.75 1.72
N LYS A 91 0.78 1.13 2.70
CA LYS A 91 -0.27 0.25 3.26
C LYS A 91 -1.51 0.16 2.37
N ALA A 92 -1.80 1.22 1.61
CA ALA A 92 -2.98 1.29 0.75
C ALA A 92 -2.81 0.60 -0.61
N ILE A 93 -1.57 0.49 -1.13
CA ILE A 93 -1.30 -0.18 -2.41
C ILE A 93 -1.37 -1.72 -2.31
N SER A 94 -1.73 -2.36 -3.42
CA SER A 94 -1.84 -3.82 -3.49
C SER A 94 -0.51 -4.53 -3.22
N THR A 95 -0.57 -5.82 -2.90
CA THR A 95 0.67 -6.61 -2.71
C THR A 95 1.47 -6.75 -3.99
N GLU A 96 0.83 -6.72 -5.15
CA GLU A 96 1.48 -6.80 -6.46
C GLU A 96 2.28 -5.54 -6.74
N ILE A 97 1.65 -4.37 -6.67
CA ILE A 97 2.33 -3.07 -6.84
C ILE A 97 3.46 -2.90 -5.82
N ARG A 98 3.28 -3.34 -4.57
CA ARG A 98 4.39 -3.33 -3.57
C ARG A 98 5.60 -4.14 -4.00
N ARG A 99 5.40 -5.31 -4.61
CA ARG A 99 6.51 -6.16 -5.06
C ARG A 99 7.25 -5.50 -6.21
N ASP A 100 6.54 -4.92 -7.16
CA ASP A 100 7.14 -4.24 -8.31
C ASP A 100 7.90 -2.99 -7.87
N VAL A 101 7.28 -2.13 -7.06
CA VAL A 101 7.96 -0.98 -6.44
C VAL A 101 9.21 -1.42 -5.67
N ALA A 102 9.12 -2.45 -4.83
CA ALA A 102 10.29 -2.93 -4.10
C ALA A 102 11.42 -3.44 -5.02
N ARG A 103 11.06 -4.07 -6.14
CA ARG A 103 12.02 -4.55 -7.16
C ARG A 103 12.72 -3.38 -7.84
N ASP A 104 11.96 -2.39 -8.30
CA ASP A 104 12.49 -1.21 -9.00
C ASP A 104 13.37 -0.38 -8.07
N MET A 105 12.95 -0.19 -6.82
CA MET A 105 13.76 0.51 -5.83
C MET A 105 15.04 -0.23 -5.45
N ALA A 106 15.04 -1.57 -5.48
CA ALA A 106 16.24 -2.38 -5.26
C ALA A 106 17.22 -2.21 -6.42
N HIS A 107 16.71 -2.22 -7.65
CA HIS A 107 17.48 -1.99 -8.87
C HIS A 107 18.17 -0.61 -8.86
N ASP A 108 17.43 0.43 -8.46
CA ASP A 108 17.94 1.81 -8.42
C ASP A 108 18.84 2.12 -7.21
N LYS A 109 19.09 1.12 -6.34
CA LYS A 109 19.83 1.27 -5.07
C LYS A 109 19.24 2.35 -4.14
N LYS A 110 17.92 2.62 -4.27
CA LYS A 110 17.20 3.63 -3.47
C LYS A 110 16.58 3.07 -2.20
N LEU A 111 16.53 1.75 -2.03
CA LEU A 111 16.14 1.12 -0.76
C LEU A 111 17.17 1.41 0.33
N ARG A 112 16.84 2.36 1.22
CA ARG A 112 17.59 2.54 2.46
C ARG A 112 17.25 1.38 3.39
N LYS A 113 18.27 0.69 3.89
CA LYS A 113 18.11 -0.36 4.90
C LYS A 113 18.44 0.24 6.28
N THR A 114 17.62 -0.08 7.27
CA THR A 114 17.94 0.18 8.67
C THR A 114 19.12 -0.71 9.08
N LYS A 115 19.82 -0.38 10.17
CA LYS A 115 20.93 -1.18 10.73
C LYS A 115 20.54 -2.66 10.95
N ASP A 116 19.25 -2.91 11.19
CA ASP A 116 18.68 -4.25 11.38
C ASP A 116 18.30 -4.96 10.06
N GLY A 117 18.70 -4.44 8.90
CA GLY A 117 18.43 -5.04 7.59
C GLY A 117 17.01 -4.87 7.05
N LYS A 118 16.09 -4.28 7.83
CA LYS A 118 14.72 -3.96 7.39
C LYS A 118 14.73 -2.84 6.34
N ALA A 119 13.99 -3.03 5.25
CA ALA A 119 13.78 -2.00 4.24
C ALA A 119 12.97 -0.85 4.84
N LEU A 120 13.50 0.37 4.77
CA LEU A 120 12.81 1.56 5.21
C LEU A 120 11.77 1.94 4.15
N VAL A 121 10.51 2.16 4.57
CA VAL A 121 9.51 2.73 3.66
C VAL A 121 10.01 4.11 3.20
N PRO A 122 10.05 4.38 1.89
CA PRO A 122 10.55 5.64 1.36
C PRO A 122 9.69 6.82 1.80
N LYS A 123 10.18 8.03 1.56
CA LYS A 123 9.36 9.23 1.68
C LYS A 123 8.20 9.18 0.69
N LEU A 124 7.08 9.79 1.05
CA LEU A 124 5.86 9.80 0.25
C LEU A 124 6.12 10.21 -1.21
N GLU A 125 6.90 11.28 -1.41
CA GLU A 125 7.17 11.81 -2.76
C GLU A 125 7.93 10.83 -3.65
N GLN A 126 8.95 10.15 -3.10
CA GLN A 126 9.68 9.11 -3.83
C GLN A 126 8.78 7.92 -4.12
N LEU A 127 7.94 7.54 -3.16
CA LEU A 127 7.05 6.40 -3.32
C LEU A 127 5.99 6.64 -4.41
N LYS A 128 5.53 7.89 -4.57
CA LYS A 128 4.59 8.26 -5.64
C LYS A 128 5.16 7.98 -7.04
N GLU A 129 6.42 8.33 -7.27
CA GLU A 129 7.10 8.13 -8.57
C GLU A 129 7.13 6.64 -8.95
N TYR A 130 7.57 5.78 -8.03
CA TYR A 130 7.63 4.34 -8.28
C TYR A 130 6.25 3.71 -8.45
N VAL A 131 5.27 4.08 -7.62
CA VAL A 131 3.90 3.54 -7.74
C VAL A 131 3.27 3.93 -9.07
N GLU A 132 3.44 5.18 -9.51
CA GLU A 132 2.92 5.61 -10.80
C GLU A 132 3.60 4.88 -11.97
N ALA A 133 4.91 4.63 -11.89
CA ALA A 133 5.64 3.84 -12.88
C ALA A 133 5.15 2.39 -12.93
N SER A 134 4.99 1.72 -11.78
CA SER A 134 4.50 0.34 -11.74
C SER A 134 3.06 0.22 -12.29
N LEU A 135 2.18 1.18 -11.98
CA LEU A 135 0.82 1.21 -12.52
C LEU A 135 0.82 1.45 -14.04
N ALA A 136 1.71 2.31 -14.54
CA ALA A 136 1.83 2.56 -15.98
C ALA A 136 2.28 1.30 -16.75
N VAL A 137 3.18 0.49 -16.20
CA VAL A 137 3.59 -0.79 -16.79
C VAL A 137 2.42 -1.77 -16.81
N LEU A 138 1.67 -1.86 -15.72
CA LEU A 138 0.51 -2.75 -15.62
C LEU A 138 -0.58 -2.39 -16.65
N ASP A 139 -0.87 -1.10 -16.84
CA ASP A 139 -1.83 -0.62 -17.85
C ASP A 139 -1.39 -0.99 -19.28
N MET A 140 -0.09 -1.06 -19.56
CA MET A 140 0.44 -1.47 -20.87
C MET A 140 0.34 -2.99 -21.11
N ASP A 141 0.51 -3.80 -20.07
CA ASP A 141 0.49 -5.27 -20.16
C ASP A 141 -0.92 -5.87 -20.32
N VAL A 142 -1.97 -5.10 -20.04
CA VAL A 142 -3.38 -5.48 -20.35
C VAL A 142 -3.63 -5.65 -21.86
N GLY A 143 -2.69 -5.24 -22.72
CA GLY A 143 -2.71 -5.50 -24.16
C GLY A 143 -2.11 -6.85 -24.60
N THR A 144 -1.30 -7.55 -23.78
CA THR A 144 -0.56 -8.74 -24.22
C THR A 144 -0.32 -9.75 -23.10
N THR A 145 -1.31 -10.56 -22.70
CA THR A 145 -1.01 -11.89 -22.12
C THR A 145 -2.14 -12.91 -22.39
N LYS A 146 -2.32 -13.27 -23.67
CA LYS A 146 -2.72 -14.65 -24.00
C LYS A 146 -1.42 -15.45 -24.09
N GLY A 147 -1.25 -16.37 -23.14
CA GLY A 147 0.06 -16.82 -22.68
C GLY A 147 0.94 -17.57 -23.67
N LYS A 148 2.17 -17.85 -23.23
CA LYS A 148 2.94 -19.01 -23.69
C LYS A 148 4.06 -19.34 -22.70
N ASN A 149 3.90 -20.46 -22.01
CA ASN A 149 5.03 -21.32 -21.70
C ASN A 149 5.52 -21.90 -23.04
N VAL A 150 6.84 -21.87 -23.29
CA VAL A 150 7.67 -22.92 -23.89
C VAL A 150 8.94 -22.31 -24.48
N SER A 151 10.04 -22.94 -24.08
CA SER A 151 11.44 -22.82 -24.47
C SER A 151 11.73 -22.67 -25.97
N LYS A 152 12.97 -22.22 -26.23
CA LYS A 152 13.96 -22.72 -27.20
C LYS A 152 14.44 -21.63 -28.19
N ASP A 153 15.71 -21.25 -28.05
CA ASP A 153 16.49 -20.46 -29.01
C ASP A 153 16.58 -21.17 -30.38
N PRO A 154 17.00 -20.47 -31.45
CA PRO A 154 18.45 -20.40 -31.74
C PRO A 154 18.99 -19.07 -32.32
N GLU A 155 20.24 -18.78 -31.93
CA GLU A 155 21.40 -18.25 -32.70
C GLU A 155 21.28 -16.97 -33.55
N THR A 156 22.11 -15.96 -33.27
CA THR A 156 23.39 -15.69 -34.01
C THR A 156 24.13 -14.42 -33.54
N ASN A 157 25.39 -14.63 -33.13
CA ASN A 157 26.62 -13.84 -33.31
C ASN A 157 26.73 -12.36 -32.90
N GLU A 158 27.56 -12.06 -31.87
CA GLU A 158 28.89 -11.45 -32.11
C GLU A 158 29.83 -11.65 -30.90
N GLU A 159 31.08 -11.96 -31.24
CA GLU A 159 32.18 -12.49 -30.41
C GLU A 159 33.09 -11.37 -29.91
N VAL A 160 33.40 -11.31 -28.60
CA VAL A 160 34.74 -10.90 -28.10
C VAL A 160 35.07 -11.62 -26.77
N GLN A 161 36.25 -12.25 -26.77
CA GLN A 161 36.89 -13.11 -25.77
C GLN A 161 37.22 -12.46 -24.41
N ALA A 162 37.14 -13.23 -23.30
CA ALA A 162 38.33 -13.68 -22.53
C ALA A 162 38.02 -14.45 -21.21
N LYS A 163 38.44 -15.72 -21.20
CA LYS A 163 38.84 -16.65 -20.11
C LYS A 163 37.83 -17.28 -19.11
N PRO A 164 37.99 -18.58 -18.76
CA PRO A 164 36.97 -19.46 -18.17
C PRO A 164 37.13 -19.70 -16.66
N GLN A 165 36.01 -19.87 -15.94
CA GLN A 165 35.99 -20.71 -14.73
C GLN A 165 34.57 -21.13 -14.31
N SER A 166 34.47 -22.41 -13.89
CA SER A 166 33.39 -23.08 -13.16
C SER A 166 32.35 -23.91 -13.93
N GLU A 167 32.81 -25.01 -14.54
CA GLU A 167 31.97 -26.19 -14.86
C GLU A 167 31.37 -26.87 -13.61
N ALA A 168 31.74 -26.47 -12.38
CA ALA A 168 31.22 -27.05 -11.13
C ALA A 168 29.77 -26.64 -10.78
N GLY A 169 29.16 -25.70 -11.51
CA GLY A 169 27.79 -25.23 -11.26
C GLY A 169 26.71 -26.13 -11.85
N ASN A 170 26.95 -26.70 -13.03
CA ASN A 170 25.93 -27.43 -13.79
C ASN A 170 25.60 -28.79 -13.16
N ASP A 171 26.60 -29.48 -12.62
CA ASP A 171 26.39 -30.77 -11.95
C ASP A 171 25.61 -30.63 -10.63
N LYS A 172 25.81 -29.51 -9.91
CA LYS A 172 25.04 -29.21 -8.70
C LYS A 172 23.59 -28.87 -9.02
N VAL A 173 23.33 -28.16 -10.12
CA VAL A 173 21.97 -27.86 -10.57
C VAL A 173 21.24 -29.14 -10.95
N LYS A 174 21.88 -30.03 -11.71
CA LYS A 174 21.30 -31.35 -12.05
C LYS A 174 21.03 -32.21 -10.82
N ALA A 175 21.95 -32.23 -9.85
CA ALA A 175 21.77 -32.97 -8.61
C ALA A 175 20.57 -32.45 -7.79
N LEU A 176 20.41 -31.13 -7.69
CA LEU A 176 19.27 -30.52 -7.02
C LEU A 176 17.94 -30.77 -7.76
N GLU A 177 17.95 -30.78 -9.09
CA GLU A 177 16.76 -31.11 -9.88
C GLU A 177 16.32 -32.57 -9.68
N GLU A 178 17.26 -33.51 -9.60
CA GLU A 178 16.95 -34.91 -9.28
C GLU A 178 16.41 -35.09 -7.86
N GLU A 179 16.98 -34.39 -6.88
CA GLU A 179 16.51 -34.42 -5.49
C GLU A 179 15.09 -33.86 -5.35
N ILE A 180 14.78 -32.74 -6.02
CA ILE A 180 13.43 -32.17 -6.07
C ILE A 180 12.45 -33.16 -6.72
N LYS A 181 12.87 -33.86 -7.77
CA LYS A 181 12.02 -34.85 -8.45
C LYS A 181 11.72 -36.03 -7.53
N LYS A 182 12.71 -36.52 -6.78
CA LYS A 182 12.55 -37.61 -5.81
C LYS A 182 11.62 -37.23 -4.65
N LEU A 183 11.77 -36.03 -4.08
CA LEU A 183 10.90 -35.57 -3.00
C LEU A 183 9.43 -35.43 -3.46
N ARG A 184 9.20 -35.02 -4.71
CA ARG A 184 7.84 -34.96 -5.29
C ARG A 184 7.23 -36.34 -5.47
N THR A 185 8.02 -37.33 -5.88
CA THR A 185 7.52 -38.71 -5.99
C THR A 185 7.21 -39.31 -4.63
N ASP A 186 8.06 -39.09 -3.63
CA ASP A 186 7.88 -39.61 -2.27
C ASP A 186 6.67 -38.95 -1.56
N LEU A 187 6.40 -37.68 -1.83
CA LEU A 187 5.22 -36.99 -1.31
C LEU A 187 3.92 -37.54 -1.95
N ASN A 188 3.91 -37.73 -3.27
CA ASN A 188 2.75 -38.25 -3.98
C ASN A 188 2.45 -39.71 -3.64
N THR A 189 3.47 -40.54 -3.44
CA THR A 189 3.27 -41.92 -2.98
C THR A 189 2.68 -41.91 -1.58
N ASN A 190 3.21 -41.12 -0.64
CA ASN A 190 2.70 -41.02 0.73
C ASN A 190 1.26 -40.50 0.80
N LEU A 191 0.91 -39.48 0.02
CA LEU A 191 -0.47 -38.97 -0.09
C LEU A 191 -1.43 -40.04 -0.64
N ASN A 192 -0.99 -40.84 -1.62
CA ASN A 192 -1.79 -41.95 -2.13
C ASN A 192 -1.93 -43.09 -1.11
N THR A 193 -0.92 -43.35 -0.27
CA THR A 193 -1.04 -44.34 0.81
C THR A 193 -2.02 -43.89 1.89
N ILE A 194 -1.99 -42.61 2.27
CA ILE A 194 -2.93 -42.04 3.25
C ILE A 194 -4.37 -42.05 2.72
N SER A 195 -4.57 -41.78 1.42
CA SER A 195 -5.90 -41.83 0.80
C SER A 195 -6.51 -43.23 0.69
N HIS A 196 -5.72 -44.30 0.87
CA HIS A 196 -6.20 -45.69 0.89
C HIS A 196 -6.48 -46.23 2.31
N LEU A 197 -6.18 -45.43 3.35
CA LEU A 197 -6.32 -45.79 4.76
C LEU A 197 -7.46 -45.06 5.49
N ILE A 198 -8.23 -44.22 4.77
CA ILE A 198 -9.47 -43.57 5.21
C ILE A 198 -10.63 -44.16 4.40
#